data_AF-A0A9P9KQN7-F1
#
_entry.id   AF-A0A9P9KQN7-F1
#
_cell.length_a   1.000
_cell.length_b   1.000
_cell.length_c   1.000
_cell.angle_alpha   90.00
_cell.angle_beta   90.00
_cell.angle_gamma   90.00
#
_symmetry.space_group_name_H-M   'P 1'
#
loop_
_entity.id
_entity.type
_entity.pdbx_description
1 polymer ?
#
loop_
_entity_poly.entity_id
_entity_poly.type
_entity_poly.pdbx_seq_one_letter_code
_entity_poly.pdbx_strand_id
1 'polypeptide(L)'
;MRFLLPKSILLALTTHSATAYKPWNGTIPDSVNEECRQVLSTDVDCPFVVGRQWVNDGYHLKEQVVESYCSSSCRSSLRQYVSDLTMACYNEDIWEESPGPQAALDFAMSMAETHVFLCVADEEGPCLAAFYKGERDLCSECGLKVAYLSAMFEFKKPLKIGPNKYMCLQENCAKEPDSFLSKDNGKATLDRFFKELI
;
A
#
# COMPACT_ATOMS: atom_id res chain seq x y z
N MET A 1 18.93 57.54 -4.80
CA MET A 1 18.74 56.14 -5.24
C MET A 1 18.35 55.31 -4.03
N ARG A 2 17.14 54.73 -4.01
CA ARG A 2 16.67 53.83 -2.94
C ARG A 2 16.98 52.40 -3.38
N PHE A 3 17.84 51.70 -2.64
CA PHE A 3 18.12 50.29 -2.86
C PHE A 3 16.99 49.45 -2.27
N LEU A 4 16.28 48.70 -3.12
CA LEU A 4 15.35 47.64 -2.73
C LEU A 4 16.17 46.38 -2.46
N LEU A 5 16.15 45.88 -1.23
CA LEU A 5 16.69 44.56 -0.89
C LEU A 5 15.68 43.47 -1.31
N PRO A 6 16.12 42.34 -1.86
CA PRO A 6 15.22 41.24 -2.24
C PRO A 6 14.73 40.52 -0.98
N LYS A 7 13.43 40.21 -0.95
CA LYS A 7 12.82 39.32 0.05
C LYS A 7 13.39 37.91 -0.12
N SER A 8 14.25 37.49 0.80
CA SER A 8 14.67 36.10 0.93
C SER A 8 13.44 35.23 1.21
N ILE A 9 13.09 34.36 0.26
CA ILE A 9 12.14 33.28 0.46
C ILE A 9 12.86 32.27 1.36
N LEU A 10 12.49 32.24 2.65
CA LEU A 10 12.82 31.13 3.54
C LEU A 10 12.08 29.89 3.02
N LEU A 11 12.77 29.05 2.25
CA LEU A 11 12.37 27.67 2.08
C LEU A 11 12.52 27.00 3.46
N ALA A 12 11.42 26.86 4.18
CA ALA A 12 11.35 25.95 5.31
C ALA A 12 11.45 24.53 4.74
N LEU A 13 12.67 23.99 4.68
CA LEU A 13 12.88 22.55 4.56
C LEU A 13 12.32 21.93 5.83
N THR A 14 11.07 21.49 5.78
CA THR A 14 10.54 20.56 6.78
C THR A 14 11.35 19.27 6.63
N THR A 15 12.39 19.14 7.45
CA THR A 15 13.05 17.85 7.68
C THR A 15 12.02 16.97 8.37
N HIS A 16 11.15 16.33 7.58
CA HIS A 16 10.47 15.14 8.03
C HIS A 16 11.60 14.18 8.39
N SER A 17 11.69 13.81 9.67
CA SER A 17 12.51 12.67 10.08
C SER A 17 11.93 11.46 9.34
N ALA A 18 12.47 11.18 8.15
CA ALA A 18 12.20 9.95 7.45
C ALA A 18 12.71 8.85 8.38
N THR A 19 11.77 8.16 9.03
CA THR A 19 12.08 6.90 9.67
C THR A 19 12.49 5.98 8.53
N ALA A 20 13.79 5.74 8.41
CA ALA A 20 14.37 4.79 7.49
C ALA A 20 14.23 3.40 8.11
N TYR A 21 13.46 2.52 7.49
CA TYR A 21 13.32 1.12 7.89
C TYR A 21 14.11 0.25 6.93
N LYS A 22 14.86 -0.71 7.46
CA LYS A 22 15.57 -1.69 6.67
C LYS A 22 14.71 -2.95 6.50
N PRO A 23 14.15 -3.23 5.31
CA PRO A 23 13.28 -4.39 5.11
C PRO A 23 13.98 -5.72 5.39
N TRP A 24 15.26 -5.79 5.03
CA TRP A 24 16.11 -6.95 5.28
C TRP A 24 17.14 -6.66 6.38
N ASN A 25 16.93 -7.21 7.58
CA ASN A 25 17.82 -6.99 8.73
C ASN A 25 18.80 -8.15 9.01
N GLY A 26 18.81 -9.18 8.16
CA GLY A 26 19.64 -10.38 8.32
C GLY A 26 20.98 -10.30 7.57
N THR A 27 21.83 -11.29 7.81
CA THR A 27 23.04 -11.50 6.97
C THR A 27 22.59 -12.00 5.60
N ILE A 28 23.08 -11.38 4.53
CA ILE A 28 22.78 -11.81 3.16
C ILE A 28 23.91 -12.74 2.70
N PRO A 29 23.62 -13.98 2.28
CA PRO A 29 24.64 -14.92 1.83
C PRO A 29 25.45 -14.39 0.64
N ASP A 30 26.74 -14.72 0.59
CA ASP A 30 27.61 -14.38 -0.55
C ASP A 30 27.19 -15.08 -1.86
N SER A 31 26.34 -16.11 -1.77
CA SER A 31 25.74 -16.79 -2.92
C SER A 31 24.71 -15.94 -3.66
N VAL A 32 24.11 -14.94 -3.01
CA VAL A 32 23.21 -13.97 -3.64
C VAL A 32 24.04 -12.97 -4.43
N ASN A 33 23.70 -12.65 -5.68
CA ASN A 33 24.50 -11.72 -6.47
C ASN A 33 24.65 -10.33 -5.80
N GLU A 34 25.76 -9.64 -6.11
CA GLU A 34 26.12 -8.36 -5.48
C GLU A 34 25.06 -7.26 -5.67
N GLU A 35 24.43 -7.19 -6.84
CA GLU A 35 23.39 -6.19 -7.11
C GLU A 35 22.17 -6.40 -6.20
N CYS A 36 21.72 -7.65 -6.07
CA CYS A 36 20.64 -8.01 -5.17
C CYS A 36 21.00 -7.73 -3.70
N ARG A 37 22.25 -8.01 -3.27
CA ARG A 37 22.71 -7.69 -1.91
C ARG A 37 22.67 -6.20 -1.60
N GLN A 38 23.03 -5.36 -2.58
CA GLN A 38 22.98 -3.90 -2.44
C GLN A 38 21.56 -3.41 -2.27
N VAL A 39 20.63 -3.90 -3.11
CA VAL A 39 19.22 -3.53 -3.00
C VAL A 39 18.62 -4.00 -1.68
N LEU A 40 18.85 -5.26 -1.27
CA LEU A 40 18.40 -5.79 0.03
C LEU A 40 18.92 -4.97 1.21
N SER A 41 20.08 -4.35 1.07
CA SER A 41 20.68 -3.50 2.11
C SER A 41 20.12 -2.08 2.15
N THR A 42 19.22 -1.71 1.23
CA THR A 42 18.69 -0.35 1.10
C THR A 42 17.55 -0.11 2.09
N ASP A 43 17.55 1.07 2.70
CA ASP A 43 16.48 1.50 3.59
C ASP A 43 15.31 2.09 2.80
N VAL A 44 14.10 1.96 3.35
CA VAL A 44 12.88 2.61 2.85
C VAL A 44 12.43 3.68 3.83
N ASP A 45 11.84 4.77 3.32
CA ASP A 45 11.34 5.89 4.13
C ASP A 45 9.97 5.58 4.75
N CYS A 46 9.84 4.39 5.34
CA CYS A 46 8.65 3.93 6.04
C CYS A 46 8.96 3.71 7.52
N PRO A 47 8.03 3.98 8.45
CA PRO A 47 8.24 3.70 9.87
C PRO A 47 8.45 2.21 10.16
N PHE A 48 7.88 1.35 9.32
CA PHE A 48 8.03 -0.09 9.31
C PHE A 48 7.51 -0.63 7.98
N VAL A 49 7.75 -1.90 7.68
CA VAL A 49 7.16 -2.62 6.55
C VAL A 49 6.33 -3.78 7.08
N VAL A 50 5.20 -4.03 6.44
CA VAL A 50 4.27 -5.10 6.81
C VAL A 50 4.16 -6.06 5.64
N GLY A 51 4.25 -7.36 5.91
CA GLY A 51 4.03 -8.40 4.91
C GLY A 51 2.57 -8.86 4.85
N ARG A 52 2.21 -9.48 3.74
CA ARG A 52 0.87 -10.01 3.45
C ARG A 52 0.27 -10.86 4.58
N GLN A 53 1.08 -11.64 5.28
CA GLN A 53 0.60 -12.52 6.36
C GLN A 53 -0.07 -11.75 7.51
N TRP A 54 0.44 -10.57 7.86
CA TRP A 54 -0.13 -9.74 8.93
C TRP A 54 -1.55 -9.28 8.55
N VAL A 55 -1.73 -8.83 7.31
CA VAL A 55 -3.05 -8.45 6.79
C VAL A 55 -4.01 -9.65 6.78
N ASN A 56 -3.53 -10.82 6.33
CA ASN A 56 -4.31 -12.06 6.37
C ASN A 56 -4.74 -12.45 7.79
N ASP A 57 -3.94 -12.11 8.79
CA ASP A 57 -4.25 -12.33 10.21
C ASP A 57 -5.18 -11.25 10.78
N GLY A 58 -5.44 -10.18 10.03
CA GLY A 58 -6.44 -9.15 10.34
C GLY A 58 -5.82 -7.84 10.84
N TYR A 59 -4.51 -7.66 10.63
CA TYR A 59 -3.83 -6.42 10.95
C TYR A 59 -4.44 -5.25 10.18
N HIS A 60 -4.60 -4.13 10.89
CA HIS A 60 -4.91 -2.81 10.34
C HIS A 60 -4.11 -1.77 11.11
N LEU A 61 -3.83 -0.64 10.46
CA LEU A 61 -3.06 0.44 11.07
C LEU A 61 -3.86 1.07 12.22
N LYS A 62 -3.18 1.32 13.33
CA LYS A 62 -3.70 2.17 14.41
C LYS A 62 -3.58 3.63 13.99
N GLU A 63 -4.54 4.46 14.39
CA GLU A 63 -4.62 5.89 14.00
C GLU A 63 -3.28 6.63 14.13
N GLN A 64 -2.55 6.38 15.21
CA GLN A 64 -1.25 7.01 15.51
C GLN A 64 -0.12 6.76 14.50
N VAL A 65 -0.21 5.73 13.65
CA VAL A 65 0.84 5.40 12.65
C VAL A 65 0.38 5.58 11.21
N VAL A 66 -0.92 5.80 10.98
CA VAL A 66 -1.52 5.90 9.63
C VAL A 66 -0.83 6.99 8.82
N GLU A 67 -0.69 8.20 9.36
CA GLU A 67 -0.13 9.33 8.62
C GLU A 67 1.31 9.05 8.16
N SER A 68 2.16 8.56 9.07
CA SER A 68 3.55 8.24 8.75
C SER A 68 3.67 7.09 7.74
N TYR A 69 2.89 6.02 7.92
CA TYR A 69 2.97 4.82 7.10
C TYR A 69 2.35 5.04 5.71
N CYS A 70 1.27 5.82 5.61
CA CYS A 70 0.58 6.12 4.36
C CYS A 70 1.06 7.42 3.70
N SER A 71 2.17 7.98 4.19
CA SER A 71 2.80 9.15 3.60
C SER A 71 3.25 8.90 2.16
N SER A 72 3.32 9.97 1.36
CA SER A 72 3.82 9.90 -0.01
C SER A 72 5.28 9.46 -0.08
N SER A 73 6.09 9.80 0.93
CA SER A 73 7.50 9.38 1.03
C SER A 73 7.63 7.88 1.28
N CYS A 74 6.89 7.30 2.22
CA CYS A 74 6.87 5.85 2.42
C CYS A 74 6.37 5.12 1.18
N ARG A 75 5.26 5.58 0.58
CA ARG A 75 4.71 4.96 -0.63
C ARG A 75 5.71 4.96 -1.79
N SER A 76 6.38 6.08 -2.04
CA SER A 76 7.32 6.21 -3.16
C SER A 76 8.61 5.42 -2.92
N SER A 77 9.19 5.48 -1.71
CA SER A 77 10.39 4.71 -1.38
C SER A 77 10.13 3.20 -1.40
N LEU A 78 8.98 2.74 -0.90
CA LEU A 78 8.61 1.33 -0.96
C LEU A 78 8.40 0.86 -2.40
N ARG A 79 7.73 1.65 -3.25
CA ARG A 79 7.56 1.33 -4.67
C ARG A 79 8.90 1.23 -5.40
N GLN A 80 9.83 2.16 -5.10
CA GLN A 80 11.16 2.14 -5.68
C GLN A 80 11.94 0.89 -5.22
N TYR A 81 11.94 0.62 -3.92
CA TYR A 81 12.58 -0.57 -3.35
C TYR A 81 12.05 -1.87 -3.97
N VAL A 82 10.72 -1.99 -4.11
CA VAL A 82 10.08 -3.14 -4.78
C VAL A 82 10.54 -3.27 -6.22
N SER A 83 10.54 -2.17 -6.99
CA SER A 83 11.04 -2.17 -8.37
C SER A 83 12.50 -2.64 -8.44
N ASP A 84 13.37 -2.06 -7.63
CA ASP A 84 14.80 -2.40 -7.62
C ASP A 84 15.02 -3.85 -7.20
N LEU A 85 14.26 -4.35 -6.23
CA LEU A 85 14.35 -5.73 -5.75
C LEU A 85 13.93 -6.71 -6.85
N THR A 86 12.83 -6.40 -7.56
CA THR A 86 12.36 -7.25 -8.66
C THR A 86 13.33 -7.29 -9.84
N MET A 87 14.12 -6.25 -10.07
CA MET A 87 15.13 -6.23 -11.13
C MET A 87 16.41 -6.94 -10.71
N ALA A 88 16.95 -6.63 -9.53
CA ALA A 88 18.25 -7.13 -9.08
C ALA A 88 18.20 -8.59 -8.59
N CYS A 89 17.07 -9.02 -8.04
CA CYS A 89 16.90 -10.32 -7.37
C CYS A 89 16.01 -11.31 -8.15
N TYR A 90 15.67 -11.05 -9.41
CA TYR A 90 14.66 -11.82 -10.18
C TYR A 90 14.93 -13.32 -10.34
N ASN A 91 16.15 -13.78 -10.07
CA ASN A 91 16.56 -15.18 -10.13
C ASN A 91 17.16 -15.68 -8.80
N GLU A 92 17.11 -14.84 -7.77
CA GLU A 92 17.74 -15.11 -6.48
C GLU A 92 16.76 -15.77 -5.53
N ASP A 93 17.22 -16.82 -4.85
CA ASP A 93 16.46 -17.50 -3.81
C ASP A 93 16.69 -16.82 -2.46
N ILE A 94 16.02 -15.67 -2.26
CA ILE A 94 16.21 -14.81 -1.09
C ILE A 94 15.14 -15.02 -0.01
N TRP A 95 14.13 -15.87 -0.21
CA TRP A 95 13.02 -15.99 0.74
C TRP A 95 12.81 -17.45 1.15
N GLU A 96 13.28 -17.81 2.34
CA GLU A 96 13.25 -19.20 2.83
C GLU A 96 11.83 -19.80 2.87
N GLU A 97 10.79 -18.98 3.06
CA GLU A 97 9.41 -19.48 3.09
C GLU A 97 8.80 -19.72 1.69
N SER A 98 9.46 -19.25 0.63
CA SER A 98 9.00 -19.35 -0.76
C SER A 98 10.23 -19.51 -1.66
N PRO A 99 10.83 -20.71 -1.70
CA PRO A 99 12.06 -20.92 -2.43
C PRO A 99 11.84 -20.86 -3.95
N GLY A 100 12.85 -20.35 -4.66
CA GLY A 100 12.91 -20.39 -6.12
C GLY A 100 12.93 -19.01 -6.79
N PRO A 101 12.98 -18.95 -8.13
CA PRO A 101 13.24 -17.71 -8.88
C PRO A 101 12.17 -16.62 -8.70
N GLN A 102 11.00 -16.94 -8.15
CA GLN A 102 9.94 -15.96 -7.88
C GLN A 102 9.91 -15.47 -6.42
N ALA A 103 10.75 -16.02 -5.55
CA ALA A 103 10.85 -15.68 -4.13
C ALA A 103 10.95 -14.17 -3.88
N ALA A 104 11.90 -13.53 -4.57
CA ALA A 104 12.14 -12.10 -4.45
C ALA A 104 10.97 -11.27 -4.94
N LEU A 105 10.37 -11.67 -6.06
CA LEU A 105 9.22 -11.02 -6.65
C LEU A 105 8.00 -11.13 -5.72
N ASP A 106 7.72 -12.32 -5.19
CA ASP A 106 6.61 -12.57 -4.28
C ASP A 106 6.76 -11.75 -2.99
N PHE A 107 7.98 -11.68 -2.44
CA PHE A 107 8.27 -10.85 -1.27
C PHE A 107 8.07 -9.36 -1.57
N ALA A 108 8.61 -8.87 -2.70
CA ALA A 108 8.48 -7.48 -3.12
C ALA A 108 7.00 -7.09 -3.30
N MET A 109 6.25 -7.91 -4.04
CA MET A 109 4.83 -7.70 -4.29
C MET A 109 4.01 -7.74 -3.00
N SER A 110 4.30 -8.70 -2.11
CA SER A 110 3.66 -8.80 -0.79
C SER A 110 3.74 -7.49 0.01
N MET A 111 4.88 -6.79 -0.02
CA MET A 111 5.04 -5.50 0.65
C MET A 111 4.24 -4.39 -0.02
N ALA A 112 4.31 -4.28 -1.36
CA ALA A 112 3.61 -3.26 -2.12
C ALA A 112 2.08 -3.37 -1.97
N GLU A 113 1.54 -4.58 -2.15
CA GLU A 113 0.10 -4.86 -2.05
C GLU A 113 -0.42 -4.61 -0.63
N THR A 114 0.37 -5.01 0.38
CA THR A 114 0.05 -4.75 1.78
C THR A 114 -0.02 -3.26 2.08
N HIS A 115 0.92 -2.48 1.57
CA HIS A 115 0.91 -1.02 1.73
C HIS A 115 -0.34 -0.39 1.11
N VAL A 116 -0.65 -0.75 -0.14
CA VAL A 116 -1.85 -0.28 -0.85
C VAL A 116 -3.12 -0.64 -0.07
N PHE A 117 -3.19 -1.86 0.45
CA PHE A 117 -4.33 -2.33 1.23
C PHE A 117 -4.49 -1.57 2.55
N LEU A 118 -3.41 -1.43 3.32
CA LEU A 118 -3.42 -0.77 4.62
C LEU A 118 -3.70 0.73 4.53
N CYS A 119 -3.31 1.36 3.42
CA CYS A 119 -3.45 2.79 3.20
C CYS A 119 -4.66 3.20 2.37
N VAL A 120 -5.56 2.26 2.05
CA VAL A 120 -6.80 2.58 1.36
C VAL A 120 -7.68 3.48 2.24
N ALA A 121 -8.11 4.61 1.66
CA ALA A 121 -8.85 5.65 2.36
C ALA A 121 -9.89 6.31 1.44
N ASP A 122 -10.87 6.99 2.03
CA ASP A 122 -11.80 7.92 1.40
C ASP A 122 -11.66 9.32 2.02
N GLU A 123 -12.60 10.24 1.73
CA GLU A 123 -12.59 11.59 2.31
C GLU A 123 -12.79 11.63 3.83
N GLU A 124 -13.35 10.57 4.41
CA GLU A 124 -13.63 10.47 5.84
C GLU A 124 -12.50 9.76 6.61
N GLY A 125 -11.58 9.08 5.92
CA GLY A 125 -10.34 8.56 6.48
C GLY A 125 -10.01 7.11 6.08
N PRO A 126 -9.24 6.38 6.92
CA PRO A 126 -8.76 5.04 6.60
C PRO A 126 -9.88 4.00 6.54
N CYS A 127 -9.99 3.33 5.40
CA CYS A 127 -11.11 2.43 5.13
C CYS A 127 -11.10 1.15 5.96
N LEU A 128 -9.94 0.51 6.13
CA LEU A 128 -9.88 -0.75 6.88
C LEU A 128 -10.29 -0.58 8.34
N ALA A 129 -9.82 0.48 9.00
CA ALA A 129 -10.15 0.76 10.39
C ALA A 129 -11.65 1.01 10.54
N ALA A 130 -12.24 1.85 9.68
CA ALA A 130 -13.67 2.14 9.69
C ALA A 130 -14.52 0.89 9.39
N PHE A 131 -14.05 0.04 8.46
CA PHE A 131 -14.70 -1.23 8.15
C PHE A 131 -14.68 -2.20 9.34
N TYR A 132 -13.54 -2.34 10.04
CA TYR A 132 -13.44 -3.17 11.25
C TYR A 132 -14.30 -2.65 12.41
N LYS A 133 -14.46 -1.33 12.54
CA LYS A 133 -15.33 -0.70 13.54
C LYS A 133 -16.82 -0.78 13.17
N GLY A 134 -17.17 -1.23 11.97
CA GLY A 134 -18.56 -1.26 11.47
C GLY A 134 -19.12 0.12 11.15
N GLU A 135 -18.26 1.14 11.00
CA GLU A 135 -18.64 2.52 10.67
C GLU A 135 -18.93 2.70 9.17
N ARG A 136 -18.52 1.72 8.35
CA ARG A 136 -18.70 1.67 6.90
C ARG A 136 -19.21 0.31 6.49
N ASP A 137 -20.30 0.28 5.72
CA ASP A 137 -20.83 -0.95 5.14
C ASP A 137 -20.08 -1.37 3.86
N LEU A 138 -20.46 -2.52 3.30
CA LEU A 138 -19.87 -3.08 2.07
C LEU A 138 -20.16 -2.28 0.80
N CYS A 139 -21.24 -1.51 0.77
CA CYS A 139 -21.67 -0.72 -0.38
C CYS A 139 -21.25 0.76 -0.29
N SER A 140 -20.53 1.13 0.76
CA SER A 140 -19.82 2.41 0.89
C SER A 140 -18.58 2.45 -0.01
N GLU A 141 -18.02 3.64 -0.22
CA GLU A 141 -16.77 3.81 -0.99
C GLU A 141 -15.65 2.93 -0.41
N CYS A 142 -15.46 3.01 0.90
CA CYS A 142 -14.46 2.20 1.60
C CYS A 142 -14.75 0.70 1.51
N GLY A 143 -16.00 0.26 1.67
CA GLY A 143 -16.38 -1.15 1.55
C GLY A 143 -16.00 -1.73 0.19
N LEU A 144 -16.32 -0.99 -0.88
CA LEU A 144 -16.01 -1.39 -2.26
C LEU A 144 -14.51 -1.37 -2.56
N LYS A 145 -13.78 -0.35 -2.12
CA LYS A 145 -12.31 -0.29 -2.26
C LYS A 145 -11.63 -1.45 -1.54
N VAL A 146 -12.01 -1.74 -0.30
CA VAL A 146 -11.46 -2.87 0.48
C VAL A 146 -11.82 -4.20 -0.17
N ALA A 147 -13.06 -4.37 -0.64
CA ALA A 147 -13.50 -5.59 -1.32
C ALA A 147 -12.74 -5.81 -2.65
N TYR A 148 -12.50 -4.74 -3.41
CA TYR A 148 -11.69 -4.80 -4.64
C TYR A 148 -10.27 -5.28 -4.35
N LEU A 149 -9.59 -4.62 -3.43
CA LEU A 149 -8.19 -4.98 -3.11
C LEU A 149 -8.10 -6.37 -2.48
N SER A 150 -9.09 -6.78 -1.68
CA SER A 150 -9.17 -8.14 -1.16
C SER A 150 -9.35 -9.17 -2.28
N ALA A 151 -10.14 -8.86 -3.31
CA ALA A 151 -10.33 -9.73 -4.47
C ALA A 151 -9.12 -9.75 -5.41
N MET A 152 -8.48 -8.60 -5.61
CA MET A 152 -7.33 -8.44 -6.52
C MET A 152 -6.06 -9.10 -5.97
N PHE A 153 -5.79 -8.91 -4.67
CA PHE A 153 -4.60 -9.43 -4.01
C PHE A 153 -4.85 -10.71 -3.19
N GLU A 154 -6.09 -11.22 -3.23
CA GLU A 154 -6.52 -12.44 -2.55
C GLU A 154 -6.29 -12.41 -1.01
N PHE A 155 -6.42 -11.23 -0.39
CA PHE A 155 -6.35 -11.12 1.06
C PHE A 155 -7.51 -11.87 1.73
N LYS A 156 -7.20 -12.52 2.86
CA LYS A 156 -8.18 -13.34 3.61
C LYS A 156 -9.08 -12.52 4.53
N LYS A 157 -8.64 -11.32 4.92
CA LYS A 157 -9.32 -10.42 5.87
C LYS A 157 -9.25 -8.95 5.41
N PRO A 158 -10.24 -8.11 5.80
CA PRO A 158 -11.44 -8.49 6.54
C PRO A 158 -12.42 -9.29 5.67
N LEU A 159 -12.25 -9.26 4.35
CA LEU A 159 -13.16 -9.89 3.39
C LEU A 159 -12.45 -11.01 2.64
N LYS A 160 -12.91 -12.25 2.83
CA LYS A 160 -12.50 -13.37 1.98
C LYS A 160 -13.35 -13.39 0.72
N ILE A 161 -13.07 -12.45 -0.19
CA ILE A 161 -13.81 -12.25 -1.44
C ILE A 161 -12.87 -12.44 -2.64
N GLY A 162 -13.36 -13.05 -3.71
CA GLY A 162 -12.63 -13.20 -4.98
C GLY A 162 -13.31 -12.40 -6.11
N PRO A 163 -12.69 -12.32 -7.31
CA PRO A 163 -13.12 -11.43 -8.39
C PRO A 163 -14.61 -11.57 -8.76
N ASN A 164 -15.11 -12.78 -8.94
CA ASN A 164 -16.52 -13.01 -9.30
C ASN A 164 -17.48 -12.51 -8.23
N LYS A 165 -17.15 -12.72 -6.95
CA LYS A 165 -17.98 -12.24 -5.83
C LYS A 165 -17.94 -10.72 -5.73
N TYR A 166 -16.78 -10.12 -6.01
CA TYR A 166 -16.64 -8.67 -6.06
C TYR A 166 -17.49 -8.05 -7.17
N MET A 167 -17.50 -8.64 -8.37
CA MET A 167 -18.38 -8.20 -9.46
C MET A 167 -19.85 -8.26 -9.06
N CYS A 168 -20.30 -9.36 -8.45
CA CYS A 168 -21.68 -9.45 -7.93
C CYS A 168 -21.97 -8.40 -6.85
N LEU A 169 -21.01 -8.11 -5.97
CA LEU A 169 -21.16 -7.07 -4.95
C LEU A 169 -21.37 -5.70 -5.59
N GLN A 170 -20.53 -5.32 -6.56
CA GLN A 170 -20.68 -4.05 -7.28
C GLN A 170 -22.06 -3.94 -7.96
N GLU A 171 -22.50 -4.99 -8.65
CA GLU A 171 -23.81 -5.01 -9.31
C GLU A 171 -24.98 -4.87 -8.33
N ASN A 172 -24.86 -5.47 -7.15
CA ASN A 172 -25.90 -5.37 -6.12
C ASN A 172 -25.92 -4.00 -5.46
N CYS A 173 -24.75 -3.47 -5.07
CA CYS A 173 -24.65 -2.12 -4.51
C CYS A 173 -25.18 -1.08 -5.50
N ALA A 174 -24.90 -1.20 -6.80
CA ALA A 174 -25.43 -0.29 -7.82
C ALA A 174 -26.96 -0.24 -7.92
N LYS A 175 -27.68 -1.27 -7.43
CA LYS A 175 -29.15 -1.31 -7.37
C LYS A 175 -29.72 -0.71 -6.08
N GLU A 176 -28.92 -0.60 -5.04
CA GLU A 176 -29.34 -0.03 -3.76
C GLU A 176 -29.33 1.51 -3.84
N PRO A 177 -30.47 2.17 -3.60
CA PRO A 177 -30.60 3.61 -3.82
C PRO A 177 -29.65 4.46 -2.96
N ASP A 178 -29.32 4.00 -1.75
CA ASP A 178 -28.48 4.73 -0.80
C ASP A 178 -26.99 4.34 -0.84
N SER A 179 -26.61 3.42 -1.72
CA SER A 179 -25.21 2.98 -1.84
C SER A 179 -24.30 4.07 -2.40
N PHE A 180 -22.99 3.80 -2.38
CA PHE A 180 -22.03 4.65 -3.07
C PHE A 180 -22.17 4.61 -4.60
N LEU A 181 -22.45 3.43 -5.17
CA LEU A 181 -22.48 3.23 -6.64
C LEU A 181 -23.74 3.77 -7.31
N SER A 182 -24.84 3.93 -6.59
CA SER A 182 -26.06 4.54 -7.14
C SER A 182 -25.88 6.04 -7.43
N LYS A 183 -24.86 6.66 -6.83
CA LYS A 183 -24.54 8.08 -7.03
C LYS A 183 -23.61 8.24 -8.23
N ASP A 184 -23.95 9.14 -9.14
CA ASP A 184 -23.17 9.39 -10.37
C ASP A 184 -21.69 9.69 -10.11
N ASN A 185 -21.40 10.44 -9.04
CA ASN A 185 -20.03 10.75 -8.63
C ASN A 185 -19.30 9.56 -7.99
N GLY A 186 -20.02 8.63 -7.37
CA GLY A 186 -19.45 7.48 -6.69
C GLY A 186 -18.80 6.52 -7.69
N LYS A 187 -19.51 6.19 -8.77
CA LYS A 187 -18.95 5.37 -9.86
C LYS A 187 -17.69 5.99 -10.46
N ALA A 188 -17.72 7.27 -10.81
CA ALA A 188 -16.57 7.96 -11.38
C ALA A 188 -15.36 8.00 -10.43
N THR A 189 -15.61 8.17 -9.13
CA THR A 189 -14.57 8.16 -8.10
C THR A 189 -13.92 6.78 -7.97
N LEU A 190 -14.73 5.71 -7.98
CA LEU A 190 -14.23 4.35 -7.92
C LEU A 190 -13.43 3.98 -9.18
N ASP A 191 -13.92 4.35 -10.36
CA ASP A 191 -13.24 4.12 -11.64
C ASP A 191 -11.87 4.83 -11.70
N ARG A 192 -11.79 6.05 -11.15
CA ARG A 192 -10.52 6.77 -11.03
C ARG A 192 -9.55 6.04 -10.10
N PHE A 193 -10.02 5.60 -8.94
CA PHE A 193 -9.21 4.84 -8.00
C PHE A 193 -8.60 3.59 -8.65
N PHE A 194 -9.38 2.80 -9.40
CA PHE A 194 -8.85 1.60 -10.08
C PHE A 194 -7.81 1.93 -11.14
N LYS A 195 -7.96 3.04 -11.86
CA LYS A 195 -6.96 3.50 -12.84
C LYS A 195 -5.66 3.98 -12.21
N GLU A 196 -5.68 4.42 -10.95
CA GLU A 196 -4.48 4.86 -10.24
C GLU A 196 -3.71 3.70 -9.58
N LEU A 197 -4.32 2.52 -9.51
CA LEU A 197 -3.72 1.29 -8.99
C LEU A 197 -2.94 0.49 -10.04
N ILE A 198 -3.31 0.59 -11.32
CA ILE A 198 -2.74 -0.13 -12.47
C ILE A 198 -1.78 0.81 -13.21
#